data_AF-A0A0F9FXX3-F1
#
_entry.id   AF-A0A0F9FXX3-F1
#
_cell.length_a   1.000
_cell.length_b   1.000
_cell.length_c   1.000
_cell.angle_alpha   90.00
_cell.angle_beta   90.00
_cell.angle_gamma   90.00
#
_symmetry.space_group_name_H-M   'P 1'
#
loop_
_entity.id
_entity.type
_entity.pdbx_description
1 polymer ?
#
loop_
_entity_poly.entity_id
_entity_poly.type
_entity_poly.pdbx_seq_one_letter_code
_entity_poly.pdbx_strand_id
1 'polypeptide(L)'
;IICKALDLFSRIGCGQFEEIMKHPTIEKGLLQKKTYHARGVVIGLLDTVKQILTGHRPGASTGITVADGPNRVAFDIFQVIRNRLAIDNNEHEFSVHKQEPMKWSEQPLPVIKTTVD
;
A
#
# COMPACT_ATOMS: atom_id res chain seq x y z
N ILE A 1 5.19 -15.30 2.74
CA ILE A 1 4.72 -14.99 1.35
C ILE A 1 3.49 -14.09 1.39
N ILE A 2 2.46 -14.46 2.17
CA ILE A 2 1.22 -13.68 2.32
C ILE A 2 1.49 -12.22 2.77
N CYS A 3 2.33 -11.98 3.78
CA CYS A 3 2.60 -10.61 4.23
C CYS A 3 3.23 -9.72 3.14
N LYS A 4 4.05 -10.29 2.25
CA LYS A 4 4.65 -9.55 1.12
C LYS A 4 3.61 -9.26 0.03
N ALA A 5 2.68 -10.19 -0.21
CA ALA A 5 1.58 -9.95 -1.15
C ALA A 5 0.64 -8.86 -0.62
N LEU A 6 0.33 -8.88 0.68
CA LEU A 6 -0.49 -7.88 1.35
C LEU A 6 0.19 -6.50 1.41
N ASP A 7 1.50 -6.45 1.67
CA ASP A 7 2.27 -5.19 1.59
C ASP A 7 2.21 -4.59 0.17
N LEU A 8 2.46 -5.40 -0.87
CA LEU A 8 2.37 -4.95 -2.26
C LEU A 8 0.96 -4.47 -2.63
N PHE A 9 -0.08 -5.21 -2.23
CA PHE A 9 -1.47 -4.80 -2.42
C PHE A 9 -1.75 -3.44 -1.77
N SER A 10 -1.31 -3.26 -0.53
CA SER A 10 -1.50 -2.01 0.20
C SER A 10 -0.82 -0.81 -0.47
N ARG A 11 0.39 -0.99 -1.02
CA ARG A 11 1.10 0.06 -1.76
C ARG A 11 0.37 0.48 -3.03
N ILE A 12 -0.19 -0.48 -3.77
CA ILE A 12 -0.96 -0.19 -4.99
C ILE A 12 -2.25 0.55 -4.61
N GLY A 13 -3.01 0.02 -3.65
CA GLY A 13 -4.28 0.61 -3.23
C GLY A 13 -4.15 2.01 -2.61
N CYS A 14 -3.05 2.28 -1.89
CA CYS A 14 -2.78 3.62 -1.36
C CYS A 14 -2.06 4.54 -2.35
N GLY A 15 -1.77 4.09 -3.57
CA GLY A 15 -1.05 4.88 -4.58
C GLY A 15 0.42 5.13 -4.24
N GLN A 16 1.05 4.33 -3.38
CA GLN A 16 2.48 4.43 -3.02
C GLN A 16 3.37 3.66 -4.00
N PHE A 17 3.34 4.03 -5.28
CA PHE A 17 4.06 3.31 -6.35
C PHE A 17 5.58 3.49 -6.28
N GLU A 18 6.02 4.60 -5.73
CA GLU A 18 7.41 4.98 -5.46
C GLU A 18 8.07 3.97 -4.51
N GLU A 19 7.25 3.36 -3.68
CA GLU A 19 7.61 2.40 -2.66
C GLU A 19 7.54 0.95 -3.18
N ILE A 20 6.96 0.69 -4.36
CA ILE A 20 6.87 -0.66 -4.97
C ILE A 20 8.27 -1.16 -5.34
N MET A 21 9.15 -0.29 -5.83
CA MET A 21 10.51 -0.69 -6.24
C MET A 21 11.41 -1.10 -5.07
N LYS A 22 11.06 -0.65 -3.85
CA LYS A 22 11.72 -1.03 -2.60
C LYS A 22 11.15 -2.33 -2.01
N HIS A 23 10.09 -2.88 -2.61
CA HIS A 23 9.46 -4.08 -2.09
C HIS A 23 10.41 -5.29 -2.20
N PRO A 24 10.58 -6.11 -1.15
CA PRO A 24 11.60 -7.17 -1.11
C PRO A 24 11.50 -8.21 -2.23
N THR A 25 10.31 -8.39 -2.82
CA THR A 25 10.11 -9.31 -3.95
C THR A 25 10.61 -8.73 -5.28
N ILE A 26 10.59 -7.41 -5.43
CA ILE A 26 10.96 -6.69 -6.66
C ILE A 26 12.42 -6.25 -6.59
N GLU A 27 12.87 -5.75 -5.43
CA GLU A 27 14.23 -5.30 -5.18
C GLU A 27 15.26 -6.41 -5.50
N LYS A 28 14.99 -7.66 -5.10
CA LYS A 28 15.87 -8.81 -5.39
C LYS A 28 16.02 -9.09 -6.89
N GLY A 29 14.98 -8.85 -7.69
CA GLY A 29 15.03 -9.02 -9.14
C GLY A 29 15.76 -7.89 -9.86
N LEU A 30 15.77 -6.69 -9.28
CA LEU A 30 16.38 -5.50 -9.87
C LEU A 30 17.87 -5.35 -9.53
N LEU A 31 18.30 -5.77 -8.33
CA LEU A 31 19.71 -5.72 -7.90
C LEU A 31 20.63 -6.65 -8.71
N GLN A 32 20.08 -7.63 -9.43
CA GLN A 32 20.86 -8.59 -10.21
C GLN A 32 21.28 -8.07 -11.60
N LYS A 33 20.80 -6.91 -12.06
CA LYS A 33 21.20 -6.33 -13.35
C LYS A 33 21.66 -4.89 -13.22
N LYS A 34 22.82 -4.58 -13.84
CA LYS A 34 23.35 -3.23 -14.09
C LYS A 34 22.40 -2.45 -15.01
N THR A 35 21.29 -1.96 -14.47
CA THR A 35 20.20 -1.35 -15.26
C THR A 35 19.69 -0.04 -14.63
N TYR A 36 20.60 0.91 -14.42
CA TYR A 36 20.22 2.27 -14.00
C TYR A 36 19.24 2.93 -14.99
N HIS A 37 19.45 2.72 -16.30
CA HIS A 37 18.52 3.21 -17.33
C HIS A 37 17.14 2.52 -17.27
N ALA A 38 17.10 1.20 -17.06
CA ALA A 38 15.80 0.51 -16.97
C ALA A 38 15.03 0.93 -15.71
N ARG A 39 15.73 1.26 -14.62
CA ARG A 39 15.09 1.77 -13.40
C ARG A 39 14.35 3.08 -13.63
N GLY A 40 14.94 4.02 -14.36
CA GLY A 40 14.29 5.29 -14.71
C GLY A 40 13.04 5.09 -15.58
N VAL A 41 13.13 4.21 -16.58
CA VAL A 41 11.98 3.86 -17.44
C VAL A 41 10.86 3.21 -16.63
N VAL A 42 11.18 2.28 -15.73
CA VAL A 42 10.20 1.60 -14.88
C VAL A 42 9.51 2.59 -13.93
N ILE A 43 10.25 3.56 -13.36
CA ILE A 43 9.65 4.61 -12.53
C ILE A 43 8.65 5.44 -13.33
N GLY A 44 9.02 5.90 -14.54
CA GLY A 44 8.09 6.66 -15.40
C GLY A 44 6.85 5.86 -15.81
N LEU A 45 7.00 4.55 -16.04
CA LEU A 45 5.85 3.66 -16.29
C LEU A 45 4.96 3.52 -15.05
N LEU A 46 5.56 3.37 -13.86
CA LEU A 46 4.81 3.29 -12.60
C LEU A 46 4.03 4.58 -12.33
N ASP A 47 4.62 5.75 -12.61
CA ASP A 47 3.94 7.05 -12.51
C ASP A 47 2.74 7.14 -13.44
N THR A 48 2.90 6.68 -14.69
CA THR A 48 1.80 6.63 -15.67
C THR A 48 0.69 5.69 -15.21
N VAL A 49 1.04 4.48 -14.76
CA VAL A 49 0.08 3.49 -14.26
C VAL A 49 -0.64 4.01 -13.02
N LYS A 50 0.08 4.66 -12.09
CA LYS A 50 -0.50 5.28 -10.90
C LYS A 50 -1.55 6.31 -11.26
N GLN A 51 -1.25 7.19 -12.22
CA GLN A 51 -2.20 8.19 -12.69
C GLN A 51 -3.45 7.54 -13.29
N ILE A 52 -3.30 6.46 -14.06
CA ILE A 52 -4.43 5.72 -14.66
C ILE A 52 -5.29 5.01 -13.60
N LEU A 53 -4.65 4.29 -12.68
CA LEU A 53 -5.35 3.42 -11.73
C LEU A 53 -5.96 4.19 -10.55
N THR A 54 -5.34 5.30 -10.16
CA THR A 54 -5.72 5.99 -8.91
C THR A 54 -6.04 7.47 -9.11
N GLY A 55 -5.78 8.05 -10.29
CA GLY A 55 -5.91 9.48 -10.53
C GLY A 55 -4.84 10.34 -9.84
N HIS A 56 -3.95 9.75 -9.03
CA HIS A 56 -2.91 10.48 -8.32
C HIS A 56 -1.80 10.96 -9.27
N ARG A 57 -1.30 12.16 -9.01
CA ARG A 57 -0.05 12.65 -9.61
C ARG A 57 1.16 11.86 -9.07
N PRO A 58 2.30 11.83 -9.78
CA PRO A 58 3.55 11.30 -9.23
C PRO A 58 3.85 11.91 -7.86
N GLY A 59 4.24 11.08 -6.90
CA GLY A 59 4.51 11.48 -5.52
C GLY A 59 3.28 11.74 -4.63
N ALA A 60 2.06 11.80 -5.17
CA ALA A 60 0.83 11.94 -4.37
C ALA A 60 0.27 10.57 -3.98
N SER A 61 -0.13 10.36 -2.74
CA SER A 61 -0.71 9.08 -2.29
C SER A 61 -1.92 9.34 -1.41
N THR A 62 -2.74 8.31 -1.20
CA THR A 62 -3.91 8.41 -0.33
C THR A 62 -3.47 8.64 1.12
N GLY A 63 -3.89 9.78 1.68
CA GLY A 63 -3.72 10.08 3.10
C GLY A 63 -4.81 9.44 3.97
N ILE A 64 -4.56 9.39 5.28
CA ILE A 64 -5.47 8.88 6.33
C ILE A 64 -6.92 9.37 6.19
N THR A 65 -7.11 10.61 5.73
CA THR A 65 -8.42 11.28 5.72
C THR A 65 -9.26 11.03 4.47
N VAL A 66 -8.71 10.36 3.45
CA VAL A 66 -9.33 10.26 2.11
C VAL A 66 -9.56 8.81 1.67
N ALA A 67 -9.26 7.82 2.52
CA ALA A 67 -9.39 6.42 2.15
C ALA A 67 -10.85 5.94 2.21
N ASP A 68 -11.47 5.76 1.05
CA ASP A 68 -12.81 5.18 0.87
C ASP A 68 -12.78 3.88 0.03
N GLY A 69 -13.82 3.05 0.17
CA GLY A 69 -14.00 1.82 -0.60
C GLY A 69 -12.79 0.86 -0.59
N PRO A 70 -12.31 0.35 -1.74
CA PRO A 70 -11.20 -0.60 -1.80
C PRO A 70 -9.86 -0.01 -1.29
N ASN A 71 -9.70 1.32 -1.33
CA ASN A 71 -8.51 2.00 -0.79
C ASN A 71 -8.48 1.95 0.74
N ARG A 72 -9.65 1.85 1.39
CA ARG A 72 -9.74 1.68 2.83
C ARG A 72 -9.21 0.31 3.29
N VAL A 73 -9.56 -0.76 2.57
CA VAL A 73 -9.02 -2.11 2.86
C VAL A 73 -7.51 -2.12 2.69
N ALA A 74 -6.99 -1.51 1.61
CA ALA A 74 -5.56 -1.35 1.41
C ALA A 74 -4.89 -0.56 2.55
N PHE A 75 -5.56 0.50 3.02
CA PHE A 75 -5.08 1.32 4.14
C PHE A 75 -5.06 0.56 5.47
N ASP A 76 -6.10 -0.21 5.78
CA ASP A 76 -6.15 -1.01 7.01
C ASP A 76 -5.06 -2.11 6.97
N ILE A 77 -4.86 -2.76 5.81
CA ILE A 77 -3.76 -3.70 5.59
C ILE A 77 -2.41 -3.01 5.78
N PHE A 78 -2.22 -1.81 5.22
CA PHE A 78 -1.02 -0.99 5.42
C PHE A 78 -0.75 -0.79 6.92
N GLN A 79 -1.75 -0.38 7.70
CA GLN A 79 -1.61 -0.14 9.13
C GLN A 79 -1.24 -1.41 9.91
N VAL A 80 -1.81 -2.58 9.57
CA VAL A 80 -1.49 -3.81 10.30
C VAL A 80 -0.14 -4.38 9.88
N ILE A 81 0.09 -4.53 8.58
CA ILE A 81 1.25 -5.26 8.04
C ILE A 81 2.50 -4.39 8.09
N ARG A 82 2.45 -3.13 7.62
CA ARG A 82 3.67 -2.30 7.55
C ARG A 82 4.11 -1.80 8.90
N ASN A 83 3.19 -1.45 9.79
CA ASN A 83 3.61 -1.10 11.15
C ASN A 83 4.24 -2.31 11.84
N ARG A 84 3.69 -3.53 11.65
CA ARG A 84 4.31 -4.74 12.19
C ARG A 84 5.68 -5.01 11.58
N LEU A 85 5.83 -4.93 10.26
CA LEU A 85 7.12 -5.12 9.59
C LEU A 85 8.16 -4.07 10.01
N ALA A 86 7.76 -2.81 10.15
CA ALA A 86 8.65 -1.75 10.60
C ALA A 86 9.09 -1.95 12.06
N ILE A 87 8.20 -2.43 12.94
CA ILE A 87 8.53 -2.85 14.30
C ILE A 87 9.54 -4.00 14.27
N ASP A 88 9.27 -5.05 13.49
CA ASP A 88 10.11 -6.24 13.40
C ASP A 88 11.51 -5.93 12.84
N ASN A 89 11.59 -4.97 11.90
CA ASN A 89 12.84 -4.48 11.30
C ASN A 89 13.54 -3.40 12.13
N ASN A 90 12.94 -2.95 13.25
CA ASN A 90 13.45 -1.86 14.08
C ASN A 90 13.66 -0.54 13.30
N GLU A 91 12.77 -0.25 12.33
CA GLU A 91 12.80 0.98 11.52
C GLU A 91 12.31 2.20 12.33
N HIS A 92 12.84 3.40 12.03
CA HIS A 92 12.64 4.64 12.81
C HIS A 92 11.15 5.01 13.04
N GLU A 93 10.88 5.54 14.25
CA GLU A 93 9.53 5.84 14.80
C GLU A 93 8.66 6.78 13.96
N PHE A 94 9.24 7.68 13.17
CA PHE A 94 8.48 8.63 12.35
C PHE A 94 7.77 7.97 11.15
N SER A 95 8.20 6.77 10.77
CA SER A 95 7.66 5.98 9.65
C SER A 95 6.49 5.08 10.05
N VAL A 96 6.24 4.93 11.35
CA VAL A 96 5.32 3.95 11.92
C VAL A 96 4.17 4.68 12.59
N HIS A 97 2.97 4.51 12.04
CA HIS A 97 1.78 4.99 12.73
C HIS A 97 1.47 4.04 13.88
N LYS A 98 2.07 4.28 15.05
CA LYS A 98 1.82 3.53 16.29
C LYS A 98 0.42 3.75 16.88
N GLN A 99 -0.48 4.41 16.14
CA GLN A 99 -1.86 4.50 16.56
C GLN A 99 -2.43 3.09 16.62
N GLU A 100 -3.03 2.75 17.76
CA GLU A 100 -3.79 1.51 17.91
C GLU A 100 -4.74 1.39 16.71
N PRO A 101 -4.88 0.19 16.10
CA PRO A 101 -5.90 -0.05 15.08
C PRO A 101 -7.22 0.53 15.59
N MET A 102 -7.98 1.23 14.73
CA MET A 102 -9.25 1.79 15.17
C MET A 102 -10.05 0.70 15.88
N LYS A 103 -10.45 1.00 17.12
CA LYS A 103 -11.14 0.05 18.00
C LYS A 103 -12.20 -0.70 17.21
N TRP A 104 -12.30 -2.01 17.43
CA TRP A 104 -13.39 -2.83 16.92
C TRP A 104 -14.70 -2.07 17.14
N SER A 105 -15.45 -1.86 16.06
CA SER A 105 -16.79 -1.29 16.15
C SER A 105 -17.63 -2.19 17.05
N GLU A 106 -18.19 -1.63 18.13
CA GLU A 106 -19.23 -2.31 18.92
C GLU A 106 -20.54 -2.46 18.12
N GLN A 107 -20.67 -1.71 17.01
CA GLN A 107 -21.82 -1.82 16.13
C GLN A 107 -21.67 -3.07 15.24
N PRO A 108 -22.74 -3.89 15.14
CA PRO A 108 -22.75 -5.07 14.30
C PRO A 108 -22.55 -4.67 12.83
N LEU A 109 -21.90 -5.56 12.06
CA LEU A 109 -21.69 -5.35 10.63
C LEU A 109 -23.03 -5.11 9.92
N PRO A 110 -23.13 -4.11 9.03
CA PRO A 110 -24.36 -3.83 8.32
C PRO A 110 -24.76 -5.03 7.46
N VAL A 111 -25.99 -5.50 7.65
CA VAL A 111 -26.55 -6.63 6.91
C VAL A 111 -27.04 -6.13 5.55
N ILE A 112 -26.41 -6.60 4.47
CA ILE A 112 -26.87 -6.33 3.11
C ILE A 112 -28.18 -7.09 2.91
N LYS A 113 -29.30 -6.37 2.80
CA LYS A 113 -30.57 -6.96 2.40
C LYS A 113 -30.52 -7.23 0.89
N THR A 114 -30.34 -8.48 0.50
CA THR A 114 -30.62 -8.89 -0.87
C THR A 114 -32.14 -8.87 -1.06
N THR A 115 -32.66 -7.85 -1.72
CA THR A 115 -33.98 -7.93 -2.35
C THR A 115 -33.86 -8.95 -3.47
N VAL A 116 -34.41 -10.13 -3.23
CA VAL A 116 -34.68 -11.10 -4.29
C VAL A 116 -36.02 -10.67 -4.86
N ASP A 117 -35.98 -10.00 -6.01
CA ASP A 117 -37.13 -9.86 -6.91
C ASP A 117 -37.24 -11.11 -7.79
#